data_AF-A0A7S3IRN9-F1
#
_entry.id   AF-A0A7S3IRN9-F1
#
_cell.length_a   1.000
_cell.length_b   1.000
_cell.length_c   1.000
_cell.angle_alpha   90.00
_cell.angle_beta   90.00
_cell.angle_gamma   90.00
#
_symmetry.space_group_name_H-M   'P 1'
#
loop_
_entity.id
_entity.type
_entity.pdbx_description
1 polymer ?
#
loop_
_entity_poly.entity_id
_entity_poly.type
_entity_poly.pdbx_seq_one_letter_code
_entity_poly.pdbx_strand_id
1 'polypeptide(L)'
;KNMKSIQLMRAFRQAPLFTTNAQALAIRGPKKKKGGGGAAEKPLTNDIVNIFKERPDPVIHPTDAYPPYVAELLAEQYNPDELALQLIRGDRLPTPKQQWSLANSMKRQFLVDQ
;
A
#
# COMPACT_ATOMS: atom_id res chain seq x y z
N LYS A 1 33.88 -36.70 43.62
CA LYS A 1 33.21 -35.37 43.74
C LYS A 1 34.11 -34.32 43.10
N ASN A 2 33.84 -33.93 41.86
CA ASN A 2 34.26 -32.67 41.21
C ASN A 2 34.01 -32.77 39.71
N MET A 3 32.93 -32.16 39.23
CA MET A 3 32.87 -31.59 37.88
C MET A 3 32.01 -30.32 37.93
N LYS A 4 32.76 -29.22 38.04
CA LYS A 4 32.51 -27.85 37.55
C LYS A 4 31.18 -27.68 36.80
N SER A 5 30.23 -27.00 37.42
CA SER A 5 29.04 -26.45 36.75
C SER A 5 29.49 -25.47 35.67
N ILE A 6 29.16 -25.82 34.44
CA ILE A 6 29.44 -25.05 33.23
C ILE A 6 28.68 -23.71 33.30
N GLN A 7 29.40 -22.62 33.52
CA GLN A 7 29.01 -21.33 32.94
C GLN A 7 29.35 -21.39 31.45
N LEU A 8 28.34 -21.49 30.60
CA LEU A 8 28.45 -21.11 29.19
C LEU A 8 27.43 -19.99 28.93
N MET A 9 27.92 -18.77 29.12
CA MET A 9 27.33 -17.57 28.54
C MET A 9 27.38 -17.63 27.01
N ARG A 10 26.41 -16.96 26.40
CA ARG A 10 26.33 -16.51 25.00
C ARG A 10 26.08 -17.58 23.94
N ALA A 11 24.86 -17.56 23.41
CA ALA A 11 24.68 -17.03 22.06
C ALA A 11 23.25 -16.48 21.92
N PHE A 12 23.19 -15.16 21.76
CA PHE A 12 22.12 -14.36 21.20
C PHE A 12 21.07 -15.17 20.41
N ARG A 13 19.92 -15.45 21.03
CA ARG A 13 18.68 -15.54 20.26
C ARG A 13 18.23 -14.12 19.97
N GLN A 14 18.90 -13.53 18.99
CA GLN A 14 18.46 -12.31 18.34
C GLN A 14 17.19 -12.68 17.58
N ALA A 15 16.05 -12.52 18.24
CA ALA A 15 14.77 -12.49 17.53
C ALA A 15 14.89 -11.42 16.44
N PRO A 16 14.45 -11.67 15.19
CA PRO A 16 14.22 -10.58 14.27
C PRO A 16 13.08 -9.76 14.87
N LEU A 17 13.44 -8.73 15.63
CA LEU A 17 12.55 -7.61 15.87
C LEU A 17 12.13 -7.15 14.50
N PHE A 18 10.87 -7.40 14.17
CA PHE A 18 10.20 -6.77 13.05
C PHE A 18 10.44 -5.27 13.22
N THR A 19 11.35 -4.77 12.38
CA THR A 19 11.52 -3.35 12.13
C THR A 19 10.21 -2.88 11.54
N THR A 20 9.34 -2.35 12.39
CA THR A 20 8.36 -1.39 11.94
C THR A 20 9.17 -0.22 11.41
N ASN A 21 9.37 -0.17 10.10
CA ASN A 21 9.70 1.05 9.39
C ASN A 21 8.50 1.99 9.49
N ALA A 22 8.16 2.41 10.70
CA ALA A 22 7.62 3.74 10.89
C ALA A 22 8.79 4.64 10.51
N GLN A 23 8.76 5.17 9.29
CA GLN A 23 9.53 6.36 8.97
C GLN A 23 8.99 7.49 9.86
N ALA A 24 9.38 7.47 11.12
CA ALA A 24 9.38 8.64 11.96
C ALA A 24 10.39 9.56 11.31
N LEU A 25 9.89 10.49 10.50
CA LEU A 25 10.57 11.74 10.20
C LEU A 25 10.85 12.41 11.55
N ALA A 26 11.96 12.01 12.18
CA ALA A 26 12.52 12.68 13.34
C ALA A 26 13.13 13.99 12.84
N ILE A 27 12.24 14.93 12.47
CA ILE A 27 12.57 16.33 12.35
C ILE A 27 12.97 16.74 13.76
N ARG A 28 14.28 16.81 14.00
CA ARG A 28 14.84 17.40 15.21
C ARG A 28 14.27 18.82 15.31
N GLY A 29 13.32 19.00 16.22
CA GLY A 29 12.61 20.26 16.38
C GLY A 29 13.57 21.38 16.78
N PRO A 30 13.33 22.62 16.33
CA PRO A 30 14.06 23.77 16.84
C PRO A 30 13.79 23.93 18.34
N LYS A 31 14.88 24.12 19.08
CA LYS A 31 14.95 24.37 20.53
C LYS A 31 13.81 25.30 20.97
N LYS A 32 12.89 24.78 21.80
CA LYS A 32 11.72 25.49 22.37
C LYS A 32 12.08 26.91 22.80
N LYS A 33 11.67 27.91 22.03
CA LYS A 33 11.29 29.22 22.58
C LYS A 33 9.79 29.13 22.91
N LYS A 34 9.49 29.48 24.15
CA LYS A 34 8.18 29.42 24.80
C LYS A 34 7.20 30.35 24.07
N GLY A 35 6.10 29.80 23.55
CA GLY A 35 4.92 30.55 23.15
C GLY A 35 4.36 30.18 21.78
N GLY A 36 3.11 29.74 21.75
CA GLY A 36 2.30 29.61 20.54
C GLY A 36 2.40 28.25 19.87
N GLY A 37 1.62 27.28 20.35
CA GLY A 37 1.25 26.14 19.52
C GLY A 37 0.42 26.66 18.35
N GLY A 38 1.07 26.96 17.23
CA GLY A 38 0.40 27.09 15.95
C GLY A 38 -0.09 25.70 15.58
N ALA A 39 -1.37 25.45 15.84
CA ALA A 39 -2.09 24.38 15.17
C ALA A 39 -1.73 24.47 13.68
N ALA A 40 -1.35 23.35 13.07
CA ALA A 40 -1.16 23.27 11.63
C ALA A 40 -2.34 23.99 10.97
N GLU A 41 -2.03 25.11 10.33
CA GLU A 41 -3.02 26.01 9.75
C GLU A 41 -3.83 25.16 8.77
N LYS A 42 -5.11 24.94 9.08
CA LYS A 42 -5.97 24.14 8.21
C LYS A 42 -5.95 24.78 6.82
N PRO A 43 -5.95 23.99 5.74
CA PRO A 43 -6.00 24.55 4.40
C PRO A 43 -7.19 25.53 4.32
N LEU A 44 -6.92 26.75 3.83
CA LEU A 44 -7.92 27.82 3.78
C LEU A 44 -9.09 27.50 2.84
N THR A 45 -8.93 26.52 1.95
CA THR A 45 -9.91 26.15 0.93
C THR A 45 -10.55 24.81 1.27
N ASN A 46 -11.88 24.74 1.15
CA ASN A 46 -12.65 23.52 1.37
C ASN A 46 -12.73 22.62 0.12
N ASP A 47 -12.00 22.97 -0.94
CA ASP A 47 -11.99 22.22 -2.20
C ASP A 47 -11.32 20.86 -1.99
N ILE A 48 -12.01 19.79 -2.38
CA ILE A 48 -11.62 18.40 -2.16
C ILE A 48 -10.75 17.89 -3.31
N VAL A 49 -11.16 18.15 -4.55
CA VAL A 49 -10.48 17.63 -5.76
C VAL A 49 -10.20 18.75 -6.77
N ASN A 50 -10.95 19.85 -6.69
CA ASN A 50 -10.85 20.88 -7.69
C ASN A 50 -9.54 21.69 -7.59
N ILE A 51 -8.86 21.79 -8.72
CA ILE A 51 -7.59 22.51 -8.88
C ILE A 51 -7.86 23.96 -9.31
N PHE A 52 -9.00 24.23 -9.96
CA PHE A 52 -9.33 25.53 -10.55
C PHE A 52 -10.30 26.32 -9.68
N LYS A 53 -9.84 27.44 -9.12
CA LYS A 53 -10.63 28.31 -8.22
C LYS A 53 -11.97 28.81 -8.79
N GLU A 54 -12.12 28.80 -10.11
CA GLU A 54 -13.32 29.29 -10.81
C GLU A 54 -14.45 28.25 -10.89
N ARG A 55 -14.12 26.96 -10.72
CA ARG A 55 -15.10 25.87 -10.78
C ARG A 55 -15.51 25.47 -9.37
N PRO A 56 -16.74 25.00 -9.16
CA PRO A 56 -17.08 24.27 -7.94
C PRO A 56 -16.52 22.84 -8.02
N ASP A 57 -16.35 22.20 -6.87
CA ASP A 57 -16.08 20.76 -6.80
C ASP A 57 -17.19 19.95 -7.50
N PRO A 58 -16.85 18.85 -8.19
CA PRO A 58 -17.84 17.99 -8.83
C PRO A 58 -18.76 17.33 -7.78
N VAL A 59 -20.06 17.33 -8.06
CA VAL A 59 -21.06 16.67 -7.20
C VAL A 59 -20.99 15.16 -7.43
N ILE A 60 -21.04 14.39 -6.34
CA ILE A 60 -21.09 12.92 -6.39
C ILE A 60 -22.53 12.50 -6.72
N HIS A 61 -22.67 11.71 -7.78
CA HIS A 61 -23.95 11.20 -8.27
C HIS A 61 -24.18 9.75 -7.79
N PRO A 62 -25.41 9.21 -7.91
CA PRO A 62 -25.64 7.77 -7.68
C PRO A 62 -24.84 6.91 -8.67
N THR A 63 -24.54 5.67 -8.29
CA THR A 63 -23.70 4.74 -9.06
C THR A 63 -24.20 4.54 -10.50
N ASP A 64 -25.51 4.51 -10.70
CA ASP A 64 -26.15 4.29 -12.02
C ASP A 64 -25.90 5.43 -13.01
N ALA A 65 -25.54 6.62 -12.52
CA ALA A 65 -25.18 7.76 -13.36
C ALA A 65 -23.75 7.67 -13.90
N TYR A 66 -22.92 6.80 -13.31
CA TYR A 66 -21.55 6.59 -13.78
C TYR A 66 -21.49 5.49 -14.84
N PRO A 67 -20.52 5.56 -15.77
CA PRO A 67 -20.30 4.50 -16.73
C PRO A 67 -20.00 3.15 -16.05
N PRO A 68 -20.35 2.02 -16.69
CA PRO A 68 -20.24 0.69 -16.09
C PRO A 68 -18.80 0.32 -15.71
N TYR A 69 -17.80 0.82 -16.45
CA TYR A 69 -16.39 0.57 -16.13
C TYR A 69 -15.95 1.14 -14.77
N VAL A 70 -16.68 2.11 -14.20
CA VAL A 70 -16.42 2.65 -12.86
C VAL A 70 -16.88 1.66 -11.80
N ALA A 71 -18.06 1.08 -11.98
CA ALA A 71 -18.58 0.04 -11.08
C ALA A 71 -17.70 -1.22 -11.08
N GLU A 72 -17.12 -1.57 -12.24
CA GLU A 72 -16.18 -2.69 -12.35
C GLU A 72 -14.91 -2.52 -11.47
N LEU A 73 -14.53 -1.29 -11.13
CA LEU A 73 -13.37 -1.03 -10.25
C LEU A 73 -13.64 -1.41 -8.79
N LEU A 74 -14.91 -1.55 -8.41
CA LEU A 74 -15.31 -2.03 -7.08
C LEU A 74 -15.22 -3.54 -6.96
N ALA A 75 -15.09 -4.27 -8.08
CA ALA A 75 -14.93 -5.71 -8.06
C ALA A 75 -13.56 -6.12 -7.49
N GLU A 76 -13.49 -7.31 -6.89
CA GLU A 76 -12.27 -7.84 -6.32
C GLU A 76 -11.17 -7.97 -7.39
N GLN A 77 -10.01 -7.35 -7.12
CA GLN A 77 -8.86 -7.39 -8.01
C GLN A 77 -7.93 -8.53 -7.58
N TYR A 78 -7.84 -9.56 -8.41
CA TYR A 78 -6.94 -10.69 -8.19
C TYR A 78 -5.54 -10.39 -8.69
N ASN A 79 -4.55 -10.86 -7.96
CA ASN A 79 -3.16 -10.86 -8.41
C ASN A 79 -2.97 -11.81 -9.60
N PRO A 80 -1.96 -11.58 -10.47
CA PRO A 80 -1.69 -12.47 -11.59
C PRO A 80 -1.42 -13.93 -11.16
N ASP A 81 -0.76 -14.12 -10.01
CA ASP A 81 -0.48 -15.47 -9.48
C ASP A 81 -1.75 -16.15 -8.96
N GLU A 82 -2.65 -15.40 -8.32
CA GLU A 82 -3.97 -15.92 -7.90
C GLU A 82 -4.84 -16.29 -9.09
N LEU A 83 -4.81 -15.48 -10.15
CA LEU A 83 -5.50 -15.79 -11.41
C LEU A 83 -4.93 -17.05 -12.06
N ALA A 84 -3.61 -17.22 -12.07
CA ALA A 84 -2.97 -18.43 -12.56
C ALA A 84 -3.38 -19.66 -11.72
N LEU A 85 -3.42 -19.54 -10.40
CA LEU A 85 -3.86 -20.61 -9.52
C LEU A 85 -5.33 -20.98 -9.72
N GLN A 86 -6.22 -20.00 -9.87
CA GLN A 86 -7.64 -20.23 -10.16
C GLN A 86 -7.82 -20.91 -11.52
N LEU A 87 -7.02 -20.52 -12.52
CA LEU A 87 -7.03 -21.14 -13.84
C LEU A 87 -6.55 -22.60 -13.79
N ILE A 88 -5.49 -22.88 -13.04
CA ILE A 88 -4.95 -24.24 -12.85
C ILE A 88 -5.94 -25.11 -12.06
N ARG A 89 -6.60 -24.55 -11.05
CA ARG A 89 -7.61 -25.27 -10.26
C ARG A 89 -8.89 -25.54 -11.04
N GLY A 90 -9.16 -24.75 -12.09
CA GLY A 90 -10.39 -24.82 -12.87
C GLY A 90 -11.58 -24.13 -12.22
N ASP A 91 -11.34 -23.26 -11.22
CA ASP A 91 -12.40 -22.61 -10.44
C ASP A 91 -13.18 -21.59 -11.28
N ARG A 92 -12.47 -20.80 -12.10
CA ARG A 92 -13.03 -19.67 -12.84
C ARG A 92 -12.19 -19.33 -14.08
N LEU A 93 -12.87 -18.88 -15.13
CA LEU A 93 -12.22 -18.27 -16.29
C LEU A 93 -11.94 -16.77 -16.04
N PRO A 94 -10.72 -16.29 -16.33
CA PRO A 94 -10.37 -14.88 -16.19
C PRO A 94 -11.14 -14.02 -17.19
N THR A 95 -11.58 -12.84 -16.76
CA THR A 95 -12.21 -11.84 -17.65
C THR A 95 -11.20 -11.29 -18.65
N PRO A 96 -11.62 -10.66 -19.76
CA PRO A 96 -10.68 -10.09 -20.75
C PRO A 96 -9.66 -9.12 -20.15
N LYS A 97 -10.07 -8.29 -19.17
CA LYS A 97 -9.16 -7.38 -18.44
C LYS A 97 -8.14 -8.15 -17.60
N GLN A 98 -8.56 -9.22 -16.93
CA GLN A 98 -7.70 -10.09 -16.13
C GLN A 98 -6.71 -10.86 -17.01
N GLN A 99 -7.14 -11.36 -18.17
CA GLN A 99 -6.27 -11.99 -19.17
C GLN A 99 -5.18 -11.05 -19.66
N TRP A 100 -5.55 -9.80 -19.96
CA TRP A 100 -4.59 -8.76 -20.35
C TRP A 100 -3.58 -8.45 -19.24
N SER A 101 -4.05 -8.35 -17.99
CA SER A 101 -3.18 -8.13 -16.83
C SER A 101 -2.20 -9.30 -16.63
N LEU A 102 -2.70 -10.54 -16.71
CA LEU A 102 -1.91 -11.77 -16.61
C LEU A 102 -0.84 -11.83 -17.72
N ALA A 103 -1.23 -11.61 -18.98
CA ALA A 103 -0.30 -11.62 -20.11
C ALA A 103 0.82 -10.57 -19.96
N ASN A 104 0.48 -9.36 -19.50
CA ASN A 104 1.48 -8.32 -19.22
C ASN A 104 2.37 -8.65 -18.02
N SER A 105 1.84 -9.34 -17.00
CA SER A 105 2.63 -9.82 -15.88
C SER A 105 3.66 -10.85 -16.35
N MET A 106 3.23 -11.86 -17.10
CA MET A 106 4.14 -12.87 -17.67
C MET A 106 5.18 -12.22 -18.59
N LYS A 107 4.77 -11.31 -19.47
CA LYS A 107 5.70 -10.60 -20.36
C LYS A 107 6.77 -9.84 -19.57
N ARG A 108 6.40 -9.19 -18.46
CA ARG A 108 7.35 -8.47 -17.59
C ARG A 108 8.31 -9.41 -16.86
N GLN A 109 7.87 -10.60 -16.47
CA GLN A 109 8.72 -11.59 -15.81
C GLN A 109 9.79 -12.16 -16.76
N PHE A 110 9.45 -12.35 -18.05
CA PHE A 110 10.35 -12.95 -19.04
C PHE A 110 11.14 -11.95 -19.88
N LEU A 111 10.92 -10.64 -19.69
CA LEU A 111 11.77 -9.59 -20.24
C LEU A 111 13.08 -9.57 -19.43
N VAL A 112 14.09 -10.29 -19.91
CA VAL A 112 15.47 -10.19 -19.45
C VAL A 112 16.17 -9.23 -20.42
N ASP A 113 16.76 -8.15 -19.90
CA ASP A 113 17.71 -7.34 -20.66
C ASP A 113 18.91 -8.24 -21.01
N GLN A 114 19.07 -8.58 -22.30
CA GLN A 114 20.23 -9.30 -22.81
C GLN A 114 21.42 -8.35 -23.03
#